data_AF-A0A960USY3-F1
#
_entry.id   AF-A0A960USY3-F1
#
_cell.length_a   1.000
_cell.length_b   1.000
_cell.length_c   1.000
_cell.angle_alpha   90.00
_cell.angle_beta   90.00
_cell.angle_gamma   90.00
#
_symmetry.space_group_name_H-M   'P 1'
#
loop_
_entity.id
_entity.type
_entity.pdbx_description
1 polymer ?
#
loop_
_entity_poly.entity_id
_entity_poly.type
_entity_poly.pdbx_seq_one_letter_code
_entity_poly.pdbx_strand_id
1 'polypeptide(L)'
;MRFNIKALVLATTIPGSVTMLVLSVWSRLSVQFGSYFMQAFNSVHPHPFTALHPNLTWYEHIYGVLFDVGYTAIDIAFLAGVIGFLYNWLNKE
;
A
#
# COMPACT_ATOMS: atom_id res chain seq x y z
N MET A 1 -18.46 12.18 -19.10
CA MET A 1 -18.72 10.88 -18.43
C MET A 1 -18.36 11.04 -16.97
N ARG A 2 -19.11 10.46 -16.01
CA ARG A 2 -18.77 10.54 -14.58
C ARG A 2 -18.19 9.21 -14.11
N PHE A 3 -17.11 9.26 -13.33
CA PHE A 3 -16.59 8.07 -12.66
C PHE A 3 -17.45 7.68 -11.48
N ASN A 4 -17.67 6.37 -11.36
CA ASN A 4 -18.12 5.77 -10.12
C ASN A 4 -16.94 5.71 -9.15
N ILE A 5 -16.91 6.63 -8.17
CA ILE A 5 -15.81 6.78 -7.21
C ILE A 5 -15.55 5.48 -6.45
N LYS A 6 -16.61 4.77 -6.03
CA LYS A 6 -16.46 3.51 -5.31
C LYS A 6 -15.76 2.46 -6.17
N ALA A 7 -16.17 2.35 -7.43
CA ALA A 7 -15.55 1.40 -8.36
C ALA A 7 -14.09 1.77 -8.65
N LEU A 8 -13.77 3.05 -8.84
CA LEU A 8 -12.41 3.53 -9.06
C LEU A 8 -11.50 3.23 -7.85
N VAL A 9 -11.97 3.55 -6.64
CA VAL A 9 -11.26 3.28 -5.39
C VAL A 9 -10.99 1.78 -5.24
N LEU A 10 -11.99 0.93 -5.44
CA LEU A 10 -11.80 -0.52 -5.35
C LEU A 10 -10.84 -1.05 -6.43
N ALA A 11 -11.02 -0.62 -7.68
CA ALA A 11 -10.23 -1.08 -8.82
C ALA A 11 -8.74 -0.67 -8.74
N THR A 12 -8.42 0.37 -7.97
CA THR A 12 -7.03 0.82 -7.75
C THR A 12 -6.45 0.27 -6.44
N THR A 13 -7.23 0.30 -5.36
CA THR A 13 -6.80 -0.14 -4.03
C THR A 13 -6.51 -1.64 -3.99
N ILE A 14 -7.34 -2.47 -4.62
CA ILE A 14 -7.17 -3.92 -4.59
C ILE A 14 -5.85 -4.34 -5.26
N PRO A 15 -5.55 -3.97 -6.53
CA PRO A 15 -4.27 -4.31 -7.14
C PRO A 15 -3.08 -3.75 -6.37
N GLY A 16 -3.15 -2.49 -5.91
CA GLY A 16 -2.06 -1.87 -5.15
C GLY A 16 -1.78 -2.56 -3.82
N SER A 17 -2.82 -2.97 -3.10
CA SER A 17 -2.71 -3.74 -1.85
C SER A 17 -2.09 -5.12 -2.10
N VAL A 18 -2.47 -5.78 -3.20
CA VAL A 18 -1.89 -7.07 -3.60
C VAL A 18 -0.41 -6.90 -3.98
N THR A 19 -0.06 -5.84 -4.71
CA THR A 19 1.34 -5.53 -5.02
C THR A 19 2.16 -5.30 -3.74
N MET A 20 1.63 -4.53 -2.79
CA MET A 20 2.31 -4.32 -1.51
C MET A 20 2.44 -5.61 -0.72
N LEU A 21 1.40 -6.45 -0.67
CA LEU A 21 1.48 -7.76 -0.02
C LEU A 21 2.64 -8.60 -0.57
N VAL A 22 2.76 -8.66 -1.90
CA VAL A 22 3.86 -9.39 -2.56
C VAL A 22 5.21 -8.79 -2.19
N LEU A 23 5.39 -7.48 -2.31
CA LEU A 23 6.68 -6.82 -1.99
C LEU A 23 7.06 -6.95 -0.51
N SER A 24 6.08 -6.79 0.38
CA SER A 24 6.23 -6.86 1.83
C SER A 24 6.60 -8.27 2.29
N VAL A 25 5.97 -9.31 1.73
CA VAL A 25 6.33 -10.71 2.01
C VAL A 25 7.68 -11.06 1.40
N TRP A 26 7.92 -10.69 0.14
CA TRP A 26 9.14 -11.07 -0.57
C TRP A 26 10.40 -10.45 0.04
N SER A 27 10.34 -9.18 0.44
CA SER A 27 11.46 -8.47 1.10
C SER A 27 11.82 -9.05 2.47
N ARG A 28 10.87 -9.70 3.16
CA ARG A 28 11.11 -10.41 4.42
C ARG A 28 11.70 -11.82 4.20
N LEU A 29 11.46 -12.41 3.03
CA LEU A 29 11.99 -13.73 2.65
C LEU A 29 13.34 -13.65 1.92
N SER A 30 13.63 -12.53 1.26
CA SER A 30 14.83 -12.33 0.44
C SER A 30 15.38 -10.91 0.60
N VAL A 31 16.70 -10.80 0.76
CA VAL A 31 17.40 -9.52 0.99
C VAL A 31 17.50 -8.67 -0.30
N GLN A 32 17.26 -9.25 -1.48
CA GLN A 32 17.62 -8.63 -2.76
C GLN A 32 16.48 -7.91 -3.47
N PHE A 33 15.27 -8.47 -3.48
CA PHE A 33 14.14 -7.91 -4.25
C PHE A 33 13.15 -7.19 -3.33
N GLY A 34 12.84 -5.93 -3.64
CA GLY A 34 11.87 -5.13 -2.89
C GLY A 34 12.39 -4.50 -1.59
N SER A 35 13.60 -4.85 -1.13
CA SER A 35 14.17 -4.33 0.13
C SER A 35 14.38 -2.81 0.12
N TYR A 36 14.94 -2.23 -0.94
CA TYR A 36 15.08 -0.77 -1.07
C TYR A 36 13.73 -0.05 -1.11
N PHE A 37 12.76 -0.61 -1.83
CA PHE A 37 11.41 -0.07 -1.87
C PHE A 37 10.78 -0.09 -0.47
N MET A 38 10.88 -1.21 0.24
CA MET A 38 10.32 -1.33 1.59
C MET A 38 11.05 -0.44 2.60
N GLN A 39 12.35 -0.21 2.46
CA GLN A 39 13.07 0.79 3.29
C GLN A 39 12.51 2.19 3.08
N ALA A 40 12.33 2.60 1.82
CA ALA A 40 11.77 3.90 1.50
C ALA A 40 10.30 4.00 1.93
N PHE A 41 9.52 2.94 1.75
CA PHE A 41 8.13 2.90 2.17
C PHE A 41 7.99 2.96 3.69
N ASN A 42 8.76 2.17 4.45
CA ASN A 42 8.72 2.14 5.91
C ASN A 42 9.34 3.39 6.56
N SER A 43 10.14 4.18 5.83
CA SER A 43 10.60 5.49 6.33
C SER A 43 9.49 6.54 6.31
N VAL A 44 8.56 6.44 5.35
CA VAL A 44 7.36 7.29 5.27
C VAL A 44 6.24 6.75 6.17
N HIS A 45 6.11 5.42 6.26
CA HIS A 45 5.12 4.72 7.08
C HIS A 45 5.79 3.93 8.20
N PRO A 46 6.24 4.59 9.28
CA PRO A 46 6.97 3.93 10.36
C PRO A 46 6.03 3.05 11.19
N HIS A 47 6.46 1.82 11.45
CA HIS A 47 5.83 0.89 12.40
C HIS A 47 6.90 -0.06 12.97
N PRO A 48 6.68 -0.72 14.13
CA PRO A 48 7.74 -1.48 14.82
C PRO A 48 8.15 -2.80 14.11
N PHE A 49 7.42 -3.21 13.08
CA PHE A 49 7.56 -4.51 12.41
C PHE A 49 8.04 -4.38 10.95
N THR A 50 8.97 -3.45 10.71
CA THR A 50 9.47 -3.15 9.36
C THR A 50 10.14 -4.37 8.71
N ALA A 51 10.17 -4.40 7.37
CA ALA A 51 10.61 -5.56 6.61
C ALA A 51 12.06 -6.01 6.90
N LEU A 52 12.93 -5.07 7.26
CA LEU A 52 14.37 -5.30 7.43
C LEU A 52 14.82 -5.24 8.89
N HIS A 53 13.91 -5.48 9.83
CA HIS A 53 14.25 -5.51 11.24
C HIS A 53 14.77 -6.91 11.62
N PRO A 54 16.05 -7.06 12.00
CA PRO A 54 16.70 -8.38 12.11
C PRO A 54 16.22 -9.22 13.31
N ASN A 55 15.51 -8.61 14.27
CA ASN A 55 15.16 -9.23 15.55
C ASN A 55 13.66 -9.54 15.68
N LEU A 56 12.92 -9.66 14.57
CA LEU A 56 11.50 -9.99 14.62
C LEU A 56 11.28 -11.49 14.70
N THR A 57 10.29 -11.88 15.48
CA THR A 57 9.72 -13.22 15.48
C THR A 57 8.83 -13.42 14.24
N TRP A 58 8.59 -14.68 13.85
CA TRP A 58 7.86 -15.01 12.63
C TRP A 58 6.44 -14.42 12.57
N TYR A 59 5.75 -14.29 13.71
CA TYR A 59 4.40 -13.72 13.77
C TYR A 59 4.41 -12.18 13.74
N GLU A 60 5.49 -11.54 14.22
CA GLU A 60 5.67 -10.09 14.09
C GLU A 60 5.83 -9.67 12.63
N HIS A 61 6.42 -10.53 11.79
CA HIS A 61 6.43 -10.31 10.36
C HIS A 61 5.01 -10.27 9.76
N ILE A 62 4.06 -11.07 10.28
CA ILE A 62 2.66 -11.03 9.83
C ILE A 62 2.06 -9.66 10.15
N TYR A 63 2.26 -9.16 11.37
CA TYR A 63 1.80 -7.82 11.74
C TYR A 63 2.44 -6.75 10.85
N GLY A 64 3.73 -6.86 10.57
CA GLY A 64 4.43 -5.98 9.64
C GLY A 64 3.81 -5.95 8.25
N VAL A 65 3.50 -7.11 7.68
CA VAL A 65 2.83 -7.22 6.38
C VAL A 65 1.45 -6.57 6.42
N LEU A 66 0.69 -6.77 7.49
CA LEU A 66 -0.63 -6.14 7.65
C LEU A 66 -0.55 -4.61 7.75
N PHE A 67 0.46 -4.08 8.45
CA PHE A 67 0.71 -2.64 8.47
C PHE A 67 1.05 -2.11 7.07
N ASP A 68 1.99 -2.75 6.38
CA ASP A 68 2.41 -2.33 5.03
C ASP A 68 1.23 -2.28 4.05
N VAL A 69 0.44 -3.35 4.02
CA VAL A 69 -0.75 -3.47 3.17
C VAL A 69 -1.81 -2.46 3.59
N GLY A 70 -2.04 -2.28 4.89
CA GLY A 70 -3.01 -1.33 5.43
C GLY A 70 -2.69 0.12 5.04
N TYR A 71 -1.43 0.55 5.23
CA TYR A 71 -0.98 1.88 4.81
C TYR A 71 -1.17 2.09 3.31
N THR A 72 -0.71 1.14 2.49
CA THR A 72 -0.88 1.23 1.03
C THR A 72 -2.34 1.30 0.61
N ALA A 73 -3.20 0.50 1.25
CA ALA A 73 -4.62 0.49 0.95
C ALA A 73 -5.26 1.85 1.24
N ILE A 74 -4.91 2.47 2.37
CA ILE A 74 -5.41 3.79 2.76
C ILE A 74 -4.92 4.86 1.78
N ASP A 75 -3.62 4.89 1.48
CA ASP A 75 -3.02 5.88 0.57
C ASP A 75 -3.66 5.84 -0.82
N ILE A 76 -3.78 4.64 -1.39
CA ILE A 76 -4.35 4.47 -2.73
C ILE A 76 -5.84 4.80 -2.71
N ALA A 77 -6.58 4.34 -1.70
CA ALA A 77 -8.01 4.64 -1.59
C ALA A 77 -8.26 6.14 -1.48
N PHE A 78 -7.46 6.84 -0.68
CA PHE A 78 -7.53 8.29 -0.53
C PHE A 78 -7.21 9.00 -1.86
N LEU A 79 -6.07 8.70 -2.47
CA LEU A 79 -5.64 9.31 -3.73
C LEU A 79 -6.63 9.05 -4.87
N ALA A 80 -7.10 7.80 -5.03
CA ALA A 80 -8.09 7.45 -6.04
C ALA A 80 -9.42 8.16 -5.79
N GLY A 81 -9.83 8.31 -4.52
CA GLY A 81 -10.99 9.10 -4.13
C GLY A 81 -10.85 10.55 -4.57
N VAL A 82 -9.76 11.21 -4.18
CA VAL A 82 -9.48 12.62 -4.51
C VAL A 82 -9.45 12.83 -6.03
N ILE A 83 -8.74 11.98 -6.78
CA ILE A 83 -8.64 12.06 -8.24
C ILE A 83 -10.02 11.86 -8.88
N GLY A 84 -10.79 10.87 -8.43
CA GLY A 84 -12.13 10.63 -8.95
C GLY A 84 -13.08 11.79 -8.70
N PHE A 85 -13.05 12.37 -7.50
CA PHE A 85 -13.86 13.55 -7.17
C PHE A 85 -13.47 14.76 -8.01
N LEU A 86 -12.16 15.01 -8.17
CA LEU A 86 -11.63 16.08 -9.00
C LEU A 86 -12.07 15.92 -10.46
N TYR A 87 -11.93 14.73 -11.02
CA TYR A 87 -12.38 14.43 -12.39
C TYR A 87 -13.87 14.70 -12.57
N ASN A 88 -14.70 14.21 -11.64
CA ASN A 88 -16.15 14.43 -11.70
C ASN A 88 -16.53 15.90 -11.55
N TRP A 89 -15.76 16.68 -10.78
CA TRP A 89 -15.98 18.11 -10.60
C TRP A 89 -15.63 18.91 -11.86
N LEU A 90 -14.49 18.61 -12.49
CA LEU A 90 -14.04 19.27 -13.72
C LEU A 90 -14.94 18.96 -14.93
N ASN A 91 -15.58 17.78 -14.95
CA ASN A 91 -16.49 17.35 -16.02
C ASN A 91 -17.97 17.58 -15.66
N LYS A 92 -18.29 18.64 -14.90
CA LYS A 92 -19.67 18.98 -14.50
C LYS A 92 -20.50 19.67 -15.58
N GLU A 93 -19.92 20.00 -16.73
CA GLU A 93 -20.64 20.49 -17.91
C GLU A 93 -21.58 19.42 -18.51
#